data_AF-A0A5N8HJC1-F1
#
_entry.id   AF-A0A5N8HJC1-F1
#
_cell.length_a   1.000
_cell.length_b   1.000
_cell.length_c   1.000
_cell.angle_alpha   90.00
_cell.angle_beta   90.00
_cell.angle_gamma   90.00
#
_symmetry.space_group_name_H-M   'P 1'
#
loop_
_entity.id
_entity.type
_entity.pdbx_description
1 polymer ?
#
loop_
_entity_poly.entity_id
_entity_poly.type
_entity_poly.pdbx_seq_one_letter_code
_entity_poly.pdbx_strand_id
1 'polypeptide(L)'
;MPVKEQGFSLLEVLIAMAISSVLLLGAARFLPALQRESLTSTRKLVLEDEIWLRVFTVAKHLQRAGYCHGSCTGEGLEIVGQGDCIIVQWDANSNGIWDREPVKESDQIGFRLKEHVLETLRGATSCEGKGWDKVTNPDAIIIDTFQV
;
A
#
# COMPACT_ATOMS: atom_id res chain seq x y z
N MET A 1 45.13 19.51 47.36
CA MET A 1 45.63 18.12 47.19
C MET A 1 46.30 18.07 45.83
N PRO A 2 47.61 17.74 45.72
CA PRO A 2 48.26 17.71 44.41
C PRO A 2 47.78 16.47 43.65
N VAL A 3 47.36 16.66 42.40
CA VAL A 3 46.99 15.57 41.50
C VAL A 3 48.27 14.84 41.10
N LYS A 4 48.29 13.51 41.24
CA LYS A 4 49.44 12.67 40.90
C LYS A 4 49.47 12.51 39.38
N GLU A 5 50.32 13.26 38.68
CA GLU A 5 50.50 13.15 37.23
C GLU A 5 51.41 11.96 36.87
N GLN A 6 50.85 10.74 36.93
CA GLN A 6 51.49 9.58 36.31
C GLN A 6 51.00 9.47 34.86
N GLY A 7 51.90 9.71 33.91
CA GLY A 7 51.62 9.53 32.49
C GLY A 7 51.42 8.05 32.12
N PHE A 8 50.93 7.80 30.91
CA PHE A 8 50.74 6.45 30.38
C PHE A 8 52.05 5.85 29.88
N SER A 9 52.22 4.54 30.05
CA SER A 9 53.30 3.80 29.39
C SER A 9 53.04 3.65 27.90
N LEU A 10 54.11 3.55 27.10
CA LEU A 10 54.02 3.29 25.66
C LEU A 10 53.15 2.07 25.34
N LEU A 11 53.28 0.99 26.13
CA LEU A 11 52.52 -0.25 25.93
C LEU A 11 51.02 -0.03 26.15
N GLU A 12 50.62 0.67 27.21
CA GLU A 12 49.21 0.99 27.47
C GLU A 12 48.60 1.79 26.33
N VAL A 13 49.31 2.80 25.82
CA VAL A 13 48.84 3.61 24.70
C VAL A 13 48.71 2.75 23.43
N LEU A 14 49.66 1.86 23.15
CA LEU A 14 49.60 0.97 21.98
C LEU A 14 48.43 -0.02 22.08
N ILE A 15 48.16 -0.59 23.25
CA ILE A 15 47.01 -1.47 23.48
C ILE A 15 45.70 -0.69 23.31
N ALA A 16 45.60 0.51 23.89
CA ALA A 16 44.43 1.36 23.77
C ALA A 16 44.14 1.77 22.32
N MET A 17 45.18 2.12 21.56
CA MET A 17 45.06 2.42 20.13
C MET A 17 44.64 1.20 19.33
N ALA A 18 45.21 0.03 19.60
CA ALA A 18 44.85 -1.22 18.92
C ALA A 18 43.36 -1.55 19.13
N ILE A 19 42.88 -1.53 20.37
CA ILE A 19 41.47 -1.80 20.70
C ILE A 19 40.55 -0.76 20.05
N SER A 20 40.88 0.53 20.16
CA SER A 20 40.08 1.61 19.59
C SER A 20 39.98 1.51 18.06
N SER A 21 41.07 1.15 17.38
CA SER A 21 41.08 0.99 15.93
C SER A 21 40.17 -0.15 15.46
N VAL A 22 40.18 -1.29 16.17
CA VAL A 22 39.31 -2.43 15.88
C VAL A 22 37.84 -2.06 16.11
N LEU A 23 37.53 -1.36 17.21
CA LEU A 23 36.18 -0.90 17.51
C LEU A 23 35.66 0.11 16.47
N LEU A 24 36.48 1.09 16.08
CA LEU A 24 36.11 2.08 15.08
C LEU A 24 35.89 1.44 13.70
N LEU A 25 36.73 0.50 13.29
CA LEU A 25 36.54 -0.26 12.05
C LEU A 25 35.27 -1.12 12.09
N GLY A 26 34.99 -1.75 13.24
CA GLY A 26 33.75 -2.49 13.45
C GLY A 26 32.52 -1.61 13.28
N ALA A 27 32.48 -0.46 13.97
CA ALA A 27 31.39 0.51 13.85
C ALA A 27 31.25 1.06 12.42
N ALA A 28 32.36 1.38 11.76
CA ALA A 28 32.37 1.90 10.38
C ALA A 28 31.82 0.91 9.35
N ARG A 29 31.87 -0.40 9.63
CA ARG A 29 31.27 -1.44 8.78
C ARG A 29 29.84 -1.79 9.19
N PHE A 30 29.57 -1.82 10.48
CA PHE A 30 28.30 -2.24 11.03
C PHE A 30 27.18 -1.22 10.80
N LEU A 31 27.44 0.06 11.06
CA LEU A 31 26.43 1.12 10.91
C LEU A 31 25.87 1.21 9.47
N PRO A 32 26.68 1.27 8.39
CA PRO A 32 26.12 1.32 7.04
C PRO A 32 25.38 0.04 6.64
N ALA A 33 25.81 -1.12 7.15
CA ALA A 33 25.09 -2.37 6.93
C ALA A 33 23.70 -2.34 7.58
N LEU A 34 23.61 -1.91 8.85
CA LEU A 34 22.34 -1.72 9.54
C LEU A 34 21.43 -0.70 8.85
N GLN A 35 21.98 0.44 8.41
CA GLN A 35 21.21 1.46 7.71
C GLN A 35 20.61 0.92 6.41
N ARG A 36 21.39 0.14 5.65
CA ARG A 36 20.92 -0.48 4.41
C ARG A 36 19.78 -1.48 4.66
N GLU A 37 19.93 -2.32 5.67
CA GLU A 37 18.90 -3.28 6.06
C GLU A 37 17.62 -2.56 6.50
N SER A 38 17.75 -1.56 7.39
CA SER A 38 16.65 -0.74 7.89
C SER A 38 15.90 -0.02 6.76
N LEU A 39 16.63 0.59 5.81
CA LEU A 39 16.02 1.24 4.65
C LEU A 39 15.24 0.25 3.78
N THR A 40 15.78 -0.94 3.57
CA THR A 40 15.14 -1.98 2.76
C THR A 40 13.85 -2.46 3.42
N SER A 41 13.88 -2.72 4.73
CA SER A 41 12.69 -3.09 5.51
C SER A 41 11.65 -1.97 5.54
N THR A 42 12.07 -0.72 5.73
CA THR A 42 11.16 0.43 5.74
C THR A 42 10.46 0.59 4.40
N ARG A 43 11.18 0.44 3.27
CA ARG A 43 10.58 0.48 1.94
C ARG A 43 9.51 -0.60 1.74
N LYS A 44 9.75 -1.82 2.21
CA LYS A 44 8.77 -2.91 2.13
C LYS A 44 7.52 -2.58 2.94
N LEU A 45 7.68 -2.11 4.17
CA LEU A 45 6.55 -1.73 5.03
C LEU A 45 5.70 -0.62 4.41
N VAL A 46 6.33 0.40 3.83
CA VAL A 46 5.61 1.48 3.13
C VAL A 46 4.80 0.93 1.95
N LEU A 47 5.39 0.01 1.17
CA LEU A 47 4.69 -0.61 0.05
C LEU A 47 3.52 -1.50 0.51
N GLU A 48 3.69 -2.26 1.60
CA GLU A 48 2.62 -3.06 2.20
C GLU A 48 1.45 -2.20 2.69
N ASP A 49 1.74 -1.11 3.42
CA ASP A 49 0.71 -0.18 3.89
C ASP A 49 -0.03 0.49 2.73
N GLU A 50 0.72 0.86 1.69
CA GLU A 50 0.15 1.45 0.48
C GLU A 50 -0.84 0.47 -0.18
N ILE A 51 -0.44 -0.77 -0.42
CA ILE A 51 -1.30 -1.82 -1.00
C ILE A 51 -2.52 -2.08 -0.10
N TRP A 52 -2.32 -2.19 1.21
CA TRP A 52 -3.41 -2.46 2.16
C TRP A 52 -4.52 -1.42 2.08
N LEU A 53 -4.20 -0.13 1.98
CA LEU A 53 -5.20 0.93 1.86
C LEU A 53 -6.08 0.77 0.60
N ARG A 54 -5.49 0.36 -0.53
CA ARG A 54 -6.23 0.18 -1.80
C ARG A 54 -7.10 -1.06 -1.73
N VAL A 55 -6.54 -2.18 -1.29
CA VAL A 55 -7.29 -3.43 -1.08
C VAL A 55 -8.45 -3.23 -0.11
N PHE A 56 -8.22 -2.52 0.99
CA PHE A 56 -9.27 -2.24 1.98
C PHE A 56 -10.41 -1.39 1.41
N THR A 57 -10.10 -0.47 0.50
CA THR A 57 -11.12 0.33 -0.20
C THR A 57 -11.98 -0.58 -1.08
N VAL A 58 -11.36 -1.43 -1.90
CA VAL A 58 -12.09 -2.41 -2.74
C VAL A 58 -12.92 -3.35 -1.86
N ALA A 59 -12.34 -3.88 -0.79
CA ALA A 59 -13.01 -4.79 0.15
C ALA A 59 -14.26 -4.15 0.77
N LYS A 60 -14.22 -2.86 1.14
CA LYS A 60 -15.41 -2.15 1.65
C LYS A 60 -16.55 -2.09 0.64
N HIS A 61 -16.23 -1.90 -0.63
CA HIS A 61 -17.23 -1.89 -1.69
C HIS A 61 -17.81 -3.29 -1.93
N LEU A 62 -16.95 -4.32 -1.95
CA LEU A 62 -17.38 -5.73 -2.05
C LEU A 62 -18.25 -6.17 -0.86
N GLN A 63 -17.90 -5.78 0.37
CA GLN A 63 -18.67 -6.12 1.58
C GLN A 63 -20.11 -5.59 1.56
N ARG A 64 -20.37 -4.53 0.81
CA ARG A 64 -21.69 -3.90 0.70
C ARG A 64 -22.44 -4.33 -0.56
N ALA A 65 -21.79 -5.07 -1.46
CA ALA A 65 -22.36 -5.48 -2.73
C ALA A 65 -23.71 -6.17 -2.53
N GLY A 66 -24.72 -5.72 -3.26
CA GLY A 66 -26.08 -6.25 -3.19
C GLY A 66 -26.94 -5.73 -2.05
N TYR A 67 -26.42 -4.87 -1.16
CA TYR A 67 -27.25 -4.23 -0.14
C TYR A 67 -28.34 -3.36 -0.81
N CYS A 68 -29.58 -3.53 -0.36
CA CYS A 68 -30.75 -2.79 -0.84
C CYS A 68 -31.78 -2.64 0.28
N HIS A 69 -32.26 -1.42 0.54
CA HIS A 69 -33.32 -1.16 1.51
C HIS A 69 -34.71 -1.29 0.88
N GLY A 70 -35.01 -2.45 0.27
CA GLY A 70 -36.25 -2.63 -0.49
C GLY A 70 -36.16 -3.78 -1.48
N SER A 71 -36.63 -3.55 -2.70
CA SER A 71 -36.67 -4.55 -3.77
C SER A 71 -35.88 -4.08 -4.98
N CYS A 72 -34.56 -4.21 -4.91
CA CYS A 72 -33.66 -4.00 -6.05
C CYS A 72 -33.63 -5.25 -6.93
N THR A 73 -33.50 -5.08 -8.24
CA THR A 73 -33.44 -6.19 -9.21
C THR A 73 -32.11 -6.19 -9.95
N GLY A 74 -31.53 -7.39 -10.11
CA GLY A 74 -30.22 -7.59 -10.75
C GLY A 74 -29.16 -8.12 -9.78
N GLU A 75 -27.93 -8.20 -10.26
CA GLU A 75 -26.80 -8.75 -9.50
C GLU A 75 -26.06 -7.64 -8.75
N GLY A 76 -25.88 -7.78 -7.43
CA GLY A 76 -25.18 -6.78 -6.61
C GLY A 76 -23.67 -6.68 -6.89
N LEU A 77 -23.10 -7.71 -7.51
CA LEU A 77 -21.70 -7.82 -7.90
C LEU A 77 -21.64 -8.55 -9.25
N GLU A 78 -20.98 -7.94 -10.21
CA GLU A 78 -20.60 -8.53 -11.48
C GLU A 78 -19.08 -8.71 -11.50
N ILE A 79 -18.62 -9.93 -11.78
CA ILE A 79 -17.20 -10.26 -11.93
C ILE A 79 -16.97 -10.56 -13.42
N VAL A 80 -16.06 -9.82 -14.04
CA VAL A 80 -15.77 -9.91 -15.48
C VAL A 80 -14.36 -10.45 -15.69
N GLY A 81 -14.15 -11.14 -16.81
CA GLY A 81 -12.85 -11.70 -17.17
C GLY A 81 -12.45 -12.84 -16.24
N GLN A 82 -11.24 -12.78 -15.69
CA GLN A 82 -10.75 -13.74 -14.69
C GLN A 82 -10.86 -13.20 -13.25
N GLY A 83 -11.65 -12.14 -13.05
CA GLY A 83 -11.71 -11.40 -11.79
C GLY A 83 -10.81 -10.16 -11.78
N ASP A 84 -10.28 -9.77 -12.93
CA ASP A 84 -9.46 -8.58 -13.17
C ASP A 84 -10.30 -7.30 -13.31
N CYS A 85 -11.62 -7.44 -13.39
CA CYS A 85 -12.56 -6.35 -13.25
C CYS A 85 -13.82 -6.78 -12.47
N ILE A 86 -14.27 -5.90 -11.60
CA ILE A 86 -15.52 -6.04 -10.85
C ILE A 86 -16.36 -4.79 -10.98
N ILE A 87 -17.68 -4.96 -11.00
CA ILE A 87 -18.65 -3.88 -10.85
C ILE A 87 -19.55 -4.24 -9.68
N VAL A 88 -19.62 -3.37 -8.68
CA VAL A 88 -20.47 -3.58 -7.51
C VAL A 88 -21.49 -2.48 -7.39
N GLN A 89 -22.65 -2.85 -6.85
CA GLN A 89 -23.72 -1.92 -6.56
C GLN A 89 -24.34 -2.16 -5.21
N TRP A 90 -24.66 -1.07 -4.52
CA TRP A 90 -25.37 -1.09 -3.24
C TRP A 90 -26.15 0.20 -3.08
N ASP A 91 -27.34 0.11 -2.49
CA ASP A 91 -28.21 1.24 -2.18
C ASP A 91 -27.54 2.14 -1.12
N ALA A 92 -26.88 3.21 -1.54
CA ALA A 92 -26.06 4.04 -0.66
C ALA A 92 -26.92 5.02 0.18
N ASN A 93 -28.06 5.45 -0.35
CA ASN A 93 -28.97 6.41 0.29
C ASN A 93 -30.16 5.73 1.02
N SER A 94 -30.26 4.39 0.93
CA SER A 94 -31.34 3.57 1.50
C SER A 94 -32.74 3.93 1.00
N ASN A 95 -32.86 4.35 -0.28
CA ASN A 95 -34.14 4.67 -0.90
C ASN A 95 -34.88 3.43 -1.46
N GLY A 96 -34.25 2.25 -1.42
CA GLY A 96 -34.83 0.98 -1.84
C GLY A 96 -34.71 0.67 -3.33
N ILE A 97 -33.92 1.45 -4.07
CA ILE A 97 -33.54 1.21 -5.46
C ILE A 97 -32.01 1.37 -5.62
N TRP A 98 -31.45 0.87 -6.73
CA TRP A 98 -30.06 1.16 -7.09
C TRP A 98 -30.03 2.31 -8.09
N ASP A 99 -29.54 3.45 -7.64
CA ASP A 99 -29.46 4.67 -8.44
C ASP A 99 -28.28 4.60 -9.42
N ARG A 100 -28.57 4.77 -10.72
CA ARG A 100 -27.54 4.81 -11.78
C ARG A 100 -27.21 6.23 -12.23
N GLU A 101 -28.15 7.14 -12.06
CA GLU A 101 -28.01 8.54 -12.44
C GLU A 101 -28.46 9.45 -11.28
N PRO A 102 -27.78 10.60 -11.08
CA PRO A 102 -26.60 11.06 -11.81
C PRO A 102 -25.34 10.26 -11.45
N VAL A 103 -24.36 10.16 -12.36
CA VAL A 103 -23.13 9.37 -12.16
C VAL A 103 -22.42 9.68 -10.85
N LYS A 104 -22.44 10.94 -10.39
CA LYS A 104 -21.82 11.35 -9.11
C LYS A 104 -22.44 10.68 -7.88
N GLU A 105 -23.72 10.35 -7.95
CA GLU A 105 -24.51 9.73 -6.89
C GLU A 105 -24.83 8.27 -7.20
N SER A 106 -24.26 7.72 -8.28
CA SER A 106 -24.54 6.34 -8.64
C SER A 106 -24.08 5.37 -7.56
N ASP A 107 -24.97 4.43 -7.27
CA ASP A 107 -24.77 3.27 -6.41
C ASP A 107 -23.84 2.22 -7.03
N GLN A 108 -23.49 2.37 -8.31
CA GLN A 108 -22.55 1.52 -9.03
C GLN A 108 -21.13 2.07 -8.95
N ILE A 109 -20.17 1.18 -8.72
CA ILE A 109 -18.73 1.48 -8.87
C ILE A 109 -18.00 0.28 -9.45
N GLY A 110 -17.08 0.54 -10.35
CA GLY A 110 -16.20 -0.45 -10.95
C GLY A 110 -14.79 -0.36 -10.41
N PHE A 111 -14.09 -1.49 -10.38
CA PHE A 111 -12.65 -1.59 -10.20
C PHE A 111 -12.08 -2.50 -11.27
N ARG A 112 -10.98 -2.09 -11.89
CA ARG A 112 -10.27 -2.93 -12.87
C ARG A 112 -8.77 -2.76 -12.79
N LEU A 113 -8.03 -3.78 -13.18
CA LEU A 113 -6.61 -3.68 -13.43
C LEU A 113 -6.37 -3.46 -14.92
N LYS A 114 -5.68 -2.36 -15.27
CA LYS A 114 -5.31 -2.07 -16.66
C LYS A 114 -3.88 -1.53 -16.71
N GLU A 115 -3.05 -2.16 -17.54
CA GLU A 115 -1.64 -1.75 -17.73
C GLU A 115 -0.88 -1.59 -16.39
N HIS A 116 -1.07 -2.54 -15.47
CA HIS A 116 -0.50 -2.56 -14.10
C HIS A 116 -0.99 -1.46 -13.16
N VAL A 117 -2.04 -0.74 -13.55
CA VAL A 117 -2.67 0.32 -12.75
C VAL A 117 -4.05 -0.15 -12.33
N LEU A 118 -4.30 -0.16 -11.03
CA LEU A 118 -5.65 -0.29 -10.50
C LEU A 118 -6.41 1.01 -10.78
N GLU A 119 -7.57 0.89 -11.42
CA GLU A 119 -8.46 1.98 -11.80
C GLU A 119 -9.85 1.80 -11.17
N THR A 120 -10.56 2.90 -10.96
CA THR A 120 -11.95 2.90 -10.49
C THR A 120 -12.82 3.81 -11.35
N LEU A 121 -14.11 3.50 -11.43
CA LEU A 121 -15.10 4.32 -12.13
C LEU A 121 -16.43 4.25 -11.40
N ARG A 122 -16.97 5.40 -10.98
CA ARG A 122 -18.34 5.49 -10.48
C ARG A 122 -19.34 5.46 -11.65
N GLY A 123 -20.46 4.76 -11.48
CA GLY A 123 -21.43 4.52 -12.55
C GLY A 123 -20.90 3.62 -13.66
N ALA A 124 -19.94 2.75 -13.36
CA ALA A 124 -19.40 1.82 -14.34
C ALA A 124 -20.48 0.81 -14.78
N THR A 125 -20.75 0.78 -16.08
CA THR A 125 -21.68 -0.19 -16.70
C THR A 125 -20.96 -1.28 -17.49
N SER A 126 -19.67 -1.10 -17.74
CA SER A 126 -18.80 -2.09 -18.39
C SER A 126 -17.37 -1.93 -17.93
N CYS A 127 -16.61 -3.01 -17.94
CA CYS A 127 -15.16 -3.01 -17.66
C CYS A 127 -14.32 -2.37 -18.76
N GLU A 128 -14.91 -2.09 -19.91
CA GLU A 128 -14.27 -1.44 -21.04
C GLU A 128 -14.52 0.07 -21.08
N GLY A 129 -13.75 0.76 -21.92
CA GLY A 129 -13.95 2.18 -22.17
C GLY A 129 -13.07 3.13 -21.34
N LYS A 130 -13.43 4.42 -21.43
CA LYS A 130 -12.66 5.58 -20.93
C LYS A 130 -13.33 6.19 -19.70
N GLY A 131 -12.65 7.13 -19.05
CA GLY A 131 -13.19 7.86 -17.88
C GLY A 131 -12.86 7.22 -16.53
N TRP A 132 -12.07 6.15 -16.53
CA TRP A 132 -11.58 5.49 -15.33
C TRP A 132 -10.49 6.33 -14.65
N ASP A 133 -10.60 6.47 -13.33
CA ASP A 133 -9.65 7.17 -12.49
C ASP A 133 -8.58 6.20 -11.97
N LYS A 134 -7.31 6.57 -12.11
CA LYS A 134 -6.18 5.77 -11.60
C LYS A 134 -6.08 5.91 -10.08
N VAL A 135 -6.20 4.80 -9.35
CA VAL A 135 -6.05 4.77 -7.88
C VAL A 135 -4.65 4.37 -7.41
N THR A 136 -3.79 3.97 -8.36
CA THR A 136 -2.37 3.65 -8.14
C THR A 136 -1.49 4.43 -9.10
N ASN A 137 -0.27 4.76 -8.67
CA ASN A 137 0.73 5.41 -9.50
C ASN A 137 1.78 4.36 -9.93
N PRO A 138 1.92 4.05 -11.23
CA PRO A 138 2.88 3.05 -11.71
C PRO A 138 4.35 3.39 -11.42
N ASP A 139 4.68 4.66 -11.19
CA ASP A 139 6.03 5.07 -10.79
C ASP A 139 6.34 4.73 -9.32
N ALA A 140 5.31 4.50 -8.50
CA ALA A 140 5.41 4.14 -7.09
C ALA A 140 5.15 2.65 -6.85
N ILE A 141 4.05 2.12 -7.41
CA ILE A 141 3.61 0.74 -7.25
C ILE A 141 3.06 0.21 -8.58
N ILE A 142 3.52 -0.99 -8.92
CA ILE A 142 3.05 -1.78 -10.06
C ILE A 142 2.18 -2.90 -9.50
N ILE A 143 0.95 -3.02 -9.99
CA ILE A 143 0.06 -4.12 -9.62
C ILE A 143 0.15 -5.20 -10.69
N ASP A 144 0.75 -6.33 -10.34
CA ASP A 144 0.91 -7.46 -11.27
C ASP A 144 -0.39 -8.24 -11.48
N THR A 145 -1.21 -8.37 -10.45
CA THR A 145 -2.44 -9.17 -10.49
C THR A 145 -3.49 -8.59 -9.56
N PHE A 146 -4.72 -8.52 -10.08
CA PHE A 146 -5.93 -8.24 -9.33
C PHE A 146 -6.92 -9.34 -9.70
N GLN A 147 -7.40 -10.07 -8.69
CA GLN A 147 -8.31 -11.18 -8.86
C GLN A 147 -9.21 -11.26 -7.64
N VAL A 148 -10.50 -11.49 -7.88
CA VAL A 148 -11.56 -11.62 -6.87
C VAL A 148 -12.18 -13.00 -6.98
#